data_AF-A0A7K2ZA50-F1
#
_entry.id   AF-A0A7K2ZA50-F1
#
_cell.length_a   1.000
_cell.length_b   1.000
_cell.length_c   1.000
_cell.angle_alpha   90.00
_cell.angle_beta   90.00
_cell.angle_gamma   90.00
#
_symmetry.space_group_name_H-M   'P 1'
#
loop_
_entity.id
_entity.type
_entity.pdbx_description
1 polymer ?
#
loop_
_entity_poly.entity_id
_entity_poly.type
_entity_poly.pdbx_seq_one_letter_code
_entity_poly.pdbx_strand_id
1 'polypeptide(L)'
;MAARLVRHVDDTWTAAGRLLAATQAAPPGEVFTCDGITYRRVKTKHDSDRQRWNGTAPPRAENLTDGTRIHTAQAEDTAFWTWAITHALRLTGVRIEELLELSHLSIRQYQRPNGEVRRFRSCSNATATAPAAASRRTW
;
A
#
# COMPACT_ATOMS: atom_id res chain seq x y z
N MET A 1 -16.29 -15.03 22.19
CA MET A 1 -14.89 -14.57 22.01
C MET A 1 -14.66 -13.89 20.64
N ALA A 2 -15.21 -14.41 19.53
CA ALA A 2 -15.05 -13.81 18.18
C ALA A 2 -15.53 -12.35 18.02
N ALA A 3 -16.56 -11.92 18.76
CA ALA A 3 -17.08 -10.56 18.69
C ALA A 3 -16.06 -9.48 19.11
N ARG A 4 -15.13 -9.81 20.02
CA ARG A 4 -14.10 -8.86 20.49
C ARG A 4 -13.02 -8.63 19.44
N LEU A 5 -12.61 -9.68 18.72
CA LEU A 5 -11.62 -9.57 17.65
C LEU A 5 -12.16 -8.71 16.51
N VAL A 6 -13.39 -8.99 16.06
CA VAL A 6 -13.97 -8.23 14.94
C VAL A 6 -14.09 -6.76 15.27
N ARG A 7 -14.63 -6.43 16.45
CA ARG A 7 -14.73 -5.04 16.89
C ARG A 7 -13.36 -4.36 16.93
N HIS A 8 -12.36 -5.04 17.47
CA HIS A 8 -11.00 -4.47 17.52
C HIS A 8 -10.46 -4.17 16.12
N VAL A 9 -10.64 -5.10 15.18
CA VAL A 9 -10.15 -4.90 13.81
C VAL A 9 -10.90 -3.77 13.09
N ASP A 10 -12.22 -3.69 13.27
CA ASP A 10 -13.05 -2.58 12.75
C ASP A 10 -12.59 -1.22 13.32
N ASP A 11 -12.38 -1.15 14.63
CA ASP A 11 -11.91 0.06 15.32
C ASP A 11 -10.52 0.47 14.81
N THR A 12 -9.61 -0.49 14.65
CA THR A 12 -8.24 -0.21 14.17
C THR A 12 -8.20 0.29 12.74
N TRP A 13 -8.98 -0.30 11.84
CA TRP A 13 -9.07 0.17 10.45
C TRP A 13 -9.67 1.57 10.38
N THR A 14 -10.75 1.81 11.12
CA THR A 14 -11.40 3.13 11.15
C THR A 14 -10.46 4.20 11.71
N ALA A 15 -9.73 3.90 12.80
CA ALA A 15 -8.77 4.83 13.39
C ALA A 15 -7.58 5.10 12.46
N ALA A 16 -7.05 4.08 11.78
CA ALA A 16 -5.97 4.24 10.82
C ALA A 16 -6.39 5.09 9.61
N GLY A 17 -7.63 4.91 9.13
CA GLY A 17 -8.22 5.73 8.07
C GLY A 17 -8.36 7.21 8.49
N ARG A 18 -8.85 7.47 9.70
CA ARG A 18 -8.91 8.85 10.25
C ARG A 18 -7.53 9.49 10.34
N LEU A 19 -6.53 8.75 10.83
CA LEU A 19 -5.16 9.24 10.94
C LEU A 19 -4.56 9.56 9.55
N LEU A 20 -4.78 8.68 8.57
CA LEU A 20 -4.33 8.90 7.20
C LEU A 20 -4.96 10.16 6.60
N ALA A 21 -6.28 10.31 6.71
CA ALA A 21 -7.00 11.48 6.20
C ALA A 21 -6.52 12.78 6.86
N ALA A 22 -6.38 12.80 8.19
CA ALA A 22 -5.86 13.94 8.93
C ALA A 22 -4.42 14.31 8.50
N THR A 23 -3.58 13.29 8.27
CA THR A 23 -2.19 13.48 7.80
C THR A 23 -2.13 14.00 6.36
N GLN A 24 -3.08 13.62 5.51
CA GLN A 24 -3.13 14.10 4.12
C GLN A 24 -3.66 15.53 4.02
N ALA A 25 -4.58 15.92 4.91
CA ALA A 25 -5.09 17.29 4.99
C ALA A 25 -4.05 18.28 5.54
N ALA A 26 -3.15 17.83 6.43
CA ALA A 26 -2.14 18.66 7.05
C ALA A 26 -0.93 18.94 6.10
N PRO A 27 -0.54 20.22 5.92
CA PRO A 27 0.73 20.62 5.32
C PRO A 27 1.96 20.01 6.02
N PRO A 28 3.07 19.78 5.30
CA PRO A 28 4.33 19.36 5.92
C PRO A 28 4.81 20.32 7.01
N GLY A 29 5.12 19.78 8.19
CA GLY A 29 5.55 20.54 9.37
C GLY A 29 4.42 20.95 10.31
N GLU A 30 3.17 20.90 9.86
CA GLU A 30 2.01 21.27 10.67
C GLU A 30 1.72 20.23 11.76
N VAL A 31 1.25 20.74 12.90
CA VAL A 31 0.81 19.94 14.04
C VAL A 31 -0.70 19.82 14.00
N PHE A 32 -1.21 18.60 14.06
CA PHE A 32 -2.64 18.31 14.05
C PHE A 32 -2.97 17.29 15.15
N THR A 33 -4.25 17.21 15.53
CA THR A 33 -4.71 16.25 16.54
C THR A 33 -5.64 15.24 15.87
N CYS A 34 -5.43 13.95 16.15
CA CYS A 34 -6.29 12.86 15.68
C CYS A 34 -6.56 11.90 16.84
N ASP A 35 -7.83 11.56 17.08
CA ASP A 35 -8.27 10.66 18.16
C ASP A 35 -7.68 11.02 19.54
N GLY A 36 -7.50 12.33 19.81
CA GLY A 36 -6.96 12.85 21.07
C GLY A 36 -5.43 12.82 21.20
N ILE A 37 -4.72 12.33 20.17
CA ILE A 37 -3.26 12.30 20.12
C ILE A 37 -2.76 13.40 19.19
N THR A 38 -1.74 14.14 19.61
CA THR A 38 -1.12 15.20 18.81
C THR A 38 -0.01 14.63 17.93
N TYR A 39 -0.11 14.90 16.63
CA TYR A 39 0.83 14.47 15.62
C TYR A 39 1.41 15.67 14.88
N ARG A 40 2.62 15.51 14.34
CA ARG A 40 3.24 16.45 13.40
C ARG A 40 3.40 15.80 12.04
N ARG A 41 2.99 16.48 10.97
CA ARG A 41 3.23 16.01 9.60
C ARG A 41 4.73 16.11 9.30
N VAL A 42 5.39 14.99 9.00
CA VAL A 42 6.82 14.98 8.68
C VAL A 42 7.04 14.65 7.21
N LYS A 43 7.94 15.40 6.57
CA LYS A 43 8.42 15.12 5.22
C LYS A 43 9.93 15.02 5.25
N THR A 44 10.47 13.84 4.92
CA THR A 44 11.92 13.64 4.88
C THR A 44 12.48 14.05 3.51
N LYS A 45 13.81 14.27 3.43
CA LYS A 45 14.49 14.53 2.14
C LYS A 45 14.20 13.43 1.12
N HIS A 46 14.22 12.17 1.54
CA HIS A 46 13.90 11.03 0.68
C HIS A 46 12.47 11.08 0.15
N ASP A 47 11.50 11.55 0.95
CA ASP A 47 10.11 11.72 0.49
C ASP A 47 10.00 12.86 -0.54
N SER A 48 10.77 13.94 -0.38
CA SER A 48 10.86 15.01 -1.38
C SER A 48 11.47 14.54 -2.70
N ASP A 49 12.55 13.75 -2.64
CA ASP A 49 13.15 13.14 -3.84
C ASP A 49 12.13 12.22 -4.53
N ARG A 50 11.47 11.34 -3.77
CA ARG A 50 10.43 10.45 -4.31
C ARG A 50 9.26 11.22 -4.94
N GLN A 51 8.85 12.34 -4.36
CA GLN A 51 7.83 13.21 -4.96
C GLN A 51 8.28 13.79 -6.30
N ARG A 52 9.57 14.14 -6.44
CA ARG A 52 10.11 14.68 -7.69
C ARG A 52 10.08 13.65 -8.82
N TRP A 53 10.35 12.38 -8.53
CA TRP A 53 10.38 11.31 -9.54
C TRP A 53 9.01 10.69 -9.81
N ASN A 54 8.16 10.56 -8.78
CA ASN A 54 6.91 9.78 -8.86
C ASN A 54 5.64 10.64 -8.62
N GLY A 55 5.77 11.96 -8.46
CA GLY A 55 4.66 12.89 -8.24
C GLY A 55 4.05 12.86 -6.83
N THR A 56 4.29 11.81 -6.04
CA THR A 56 3.65 11.59 -4.74
C THR A 56 4.68 11.31 -3.63
N ALA A 57 4.54 12.00 -2.49
CA ALA A 57 5.26 11.70 -1.25
C ALA A 57 4.36 10.87 -0.32
N PRO A 58 4.86 9.78 0.29
CA PRO A 58 4.07 9.02 1.25
C PRO A 58 3.71 9.90 2.46
N PRO A 59 2.46 9.83 2.95
CA PRO A 59 2.07 10.51 4.17
C PRO A 59 2.70 9.82 5.39
N ARG A 60 3.35 10.66 6.20
CA ARG A 60 4.05 10.31 7.44
C ARG A 60 3.67 11.30 8.53
N ALA A 61 3.38 10.78 9.71
CA ALA A 61 3.10 11.53 10.91
C ALA A 61 4.11 11.15 12.00
N GLU A 62 4.47 12.10 12.84
CA GLU A 62 5.27 11.87 14.05
C GLU A 62 4.38 12.13 15.25
N ASN A 63 4.23 11.11 16.11
CA ASN A 63 3.52 11.24 17.37
C ASN A 63 4.34 12.14 18.30
N LEU A 64 3.77 13.23 18.80
CA LEU A 64 4.48 14.15 19.68
C LEU A 64 4.52 13.67 21.13
N THR A 65 3.68 12.72 21.52
CA THR A 65 3.70 12.09 22.86
C THR A 65 4.91 11.17 23.01
N ASP A 66 5.15 10.31 22.00
CA ASP A 66 6.18 9.26 22.09
C ASP A 66 7.38 9.50 21.16
N GLY A 67 7.32 10.51 20.30
CA GLY A 67 8.33 10.78 19.25
C GLY A 67 8.33 9.76 18.09
N THR A 68 7.36 8.84 18.04
CA THR A 68 7.34 7.75 17.07
C THR A 68 6.90 8.23 15.69
N ARG A 69 7.64 7.84 14.64
CA ARG A 69 7.29 8.16 13.25
C ARG A 69 6.48 7.03 12.62
N ILE A 70 5.30 7.37 12.13
CA ILE A 70 4.32 6.46 11.57
C ILE A 70 4.18 6.73 10.08
N HIS A 71 4.31 5.67 9.29
CA HIS A 71 3.93 5.65 7.89
C HIS A 71 2.42 5.46 7.79
N THR A 72 1.66 6.55 7.70
CA THR A 72 0.20 6.49 7.90
C THR A 72 -0.52 5.74 6.79
N ALA A 73 -0.06 5.86 5.53
CA ALA A 73 -0.61 5.07 4.43
C ALA A 73 -0.36 3.56 4.62
N GLN A 74 0.85 3.17 5.02
CA GLN A 74 1.19 1.77 5.23
C GLN A 74 0.45 1.18 6.44
N ALA A 75 0.28 1.97 7.50
CA ALA A 75 -0.48 1.56 8.67
C ALA A 75 -1.96 1.34 8.35
N GLU A 76 -2.56 2.22 7.54
CA GLU A 76 -3.93 2.06 7.06
C GLU A 76 -4.07 0.85 6.14
N ASP A 77 -3.18 0.68 5.15
CA ASP A 77 -3.15 -0.51 4.29
C ASP A 77 -3.09 -1.80 5.10
N THR A 78 -2.22 -1.84 6.12
CA THR A 78 -2.08 -3.01 7.00
C THR A 78 -3.36 -3.30 7.79
N ALA A 79 -3.99 -2.25 8.32
CA ALA A 79 -5.25 -2.37 9.04
C ALA A 79 -6.40 -2.81 8.12
N PHE A 80 -6.47 -2.26 6.91
CA PHE A 80 -7.42 -2.66 5.87
C PHE A 80 -7.27 -4.13 5.51
N TRP A 81 -6.06 -4.62 5.24
CA TRP A 81 -5.85 -6.03 4.90
C TRP A 81 -6.19 -6.96 6.05
N THR A 82 -5.85 -6.57 7.29
CA THR A 82 -6.23 -7.33 8.49
C THR A 82 -7.75 -7.42 8.63
N TRP A 83 -8.45 -6.30 8.41
CA TRP A 83 -9.90 -6.22 8.37
C TRP A 83 -10.50 -7.09 7.28
N ALA A 84 -10.04 -6.93 6.04
CA ALA A 84 -10.57 -7.63 4.88
C ALA A 84 -10.45 -9.15 5.04
N ILE A 85 -9.28 -9.64 5.46
CA ILE A 85 -9.06 -11.08 5.70
C ILE A 85 -9.97 -11.58 6.82
N THR A 86 -10.02 -10.87 7.95
CA THR A 86 -10.84 -11.29 9.10
C THR A 86 -12.32 -11.37 8.75
N HIS A 87 -12.84 -10.38 8.01
CA HIS A 87 -14.22 -10.37 7.57
C HIS A 87 -14.50 -11.41 6.49
N ALA A 88 -13.62 -11.57 5.51
CA ALA A 88 -13.78 -12.60 4.47
C ALA A 88 -13.86 -14.01 5.08
N LEU A 89 -12.93 -14.36 5.97
CA LEU A 89 -12.94 -15.66 6.66
C LEU A 89 -14.20 -15.84 7.50
N ARG A 90 -14.64 -14.80 8.22
CA ARG A 90 -15.83 -14.86 9.06
C ARG A 90 -17.13 -14.99 8.27
N LEU A 91 -17.29 -14.24 7.19
CA LEU A 91 -18.51 -14.22 6.39
C LEU A 91 -18.68 -15.48 5.55
N THR A 92 -17.57 -16.04 5.07
CA THR A 92 -17.58 -17.30 4.31
C THR A 92 -17.68 -18.53 5.21
N GLY A 93 -17.27 -18.42 6.48
CA GLY A 93 -17.17 -19.57 7.38
C GLY A 93 -16.14 -20.60 6.91
N VAL A 94 -15.23 -20.20 6.01
CA VAL A 94 -14.25 -21.09 5.38
C VAL A 94 -13.36 -21.72 6.45
N ARG A 95 -13.22 -23.04 6.41
CA ARG A 95 -12.32 -23.72 7.33
C ARG A 95 -10.87 -23.51 6.89
N ILE A 96 -9.92 -23.61 7.82
CA ILE A 96 -8.50 -23.45 7.51
C ILE A 96 -8.03 -24.46 6.45
N GLU A 97 -8.61 -25.66 6.44
CA GLU A 97 -8.32 -26.70 5.45
C GLU A 97 -8.79 -26.29 4.04
N GLU A 98 -9.98 -25.70 3.90
CA GLU A 98 -10.51 -25.22 2.61
C GLU A 98 -9.70 -24.04 2.07
N LEU A 99 -9.22 -23.16 2.95
CA LEU A 99 -8.33 -22.05 2.57
C LEU A 99 -6.99 -22.55 2.03
N LEU A 100 -6.42 -23.59 2.65
CA LEU A 100 -5.17 -24.21 2.21
C LEU A 100 -5.32 -24.90 0.85
N GLU A 101 -6.41 -25.64 0.64
CA GLU A 101 -6.72 -26.27 -0.66
C GLU A 101 -6.86 -25.21 -1.78
N LEU A 102 -7.55 -24.10 -1.52
CA LEU A 102 -7.66 -22.98 -2.47
C LEU A 102 -6.28 -22.35 -2.77
N SER A 103 -5.42 -22.18 -1.78
CA SER A 103 -4.09 -21.59 -2.00
C SER A 103 -3.21 -22.49 -2.88
N HIS A 104 -3.29 -23.81 -2.67
CA HIS A 104 -2.49 -24.78 -3.41
C HIS A 104 -2.95 -24.92 -4.87
N LEU A 105 -4.26 -24.76 -5.14
CA LEU A 105 -4.81 -24.79 -6.49
C LEU A 105 -4.78 -23.43 -7.21
N SER A 106 -4.80 -22.31 -6.47
CA SER A 106 -4.88 -20.96 -7.06
C SER A 106 -3.54 -20.37 -7.48
N ILE A 107 -2.42 -20.80 -6.89
CA ILE A 107 -1.08 -20.35 -7.31
C ILE A 107 -0.54 -21.30 -8.38
N ARG A 108 -1.21 -21.32 -9.54
CA ARG A 108 -0.61 -21.85 -10.77
C ARG A 108 -0.33 -20.67 -11.68
N GLN A 109 0.93 -20.54 -12.12
CA GLN A 109 1.27 -19.55 -13.14
C GLN A 109 0.42 -19.83 -14.37
N TYR A 110 -0.44 -18.89 -14.77
CA TYR A 110 -1.19 -18.99 -16.00
C TYR A 110 -0.19 -19.06 -17.17
N GLN A 111 -0.04 -20.25 -17.76
CA GLN A 111 0.72 -20.45 -18.97
C GLN A 111 -0.20 -20.15 -20.15
N ARG A 112 0.16 -19.17 -20.98
CA ARG A 112 -0.52 -18.98 -22.26
C ARG A 112 -0.23 -20.19 -23.18
N PRO A 113 -1.12 -20.48 -24.15
CA PRO A 113 -0.91 -21.54 -25.14
C PRO A 113 0.34 -21.39 -26.03
N ASN A 114 1.01 -20.23 -26.01
CA ASN A 114 2.23 -19.96 -26.77
C ASN A 114 3.53 -20.27 -25.99
N GLY A 115 3.45 -20.81 -24.76
CA GLY A 115 4.61 -21.17 -23.95
C GLY A 115 5.32 -19.99 -23.27
N GLU A 116 4.82 -18.76 -23.40
CA GLU A 116 5.41 -17.60 -22.72
C GLU A 116 4.96 -17.55 -21.24
N VAL A 117 5.93 -17.67 -20.34
CA VAL A 117 5.75 -17.37 -18.92
C VAL A 117 6.18 -15.93 -18.67
N ARG A 118 5.23 -15.00 -18.55
CA ARG A 118 5.55 -13.64 -18.08
C ARG A 118 5.90 -13.68 -16.60
N ARG A 119 7.20 -13.64 -16.29
CA ARG A 119 7.66 -13.24 -14.95
C ARG A 119 7.30 -11.77 -14.74
N PHE A 120 6.77 -11.43 -13.56
CA PHE A 120 6.60 -10.04 -13.12
C PHE A 120 7.99 -9.39 -13.04
N ARG A 121 8.43 -8.77 -14.13
CA ARG A 121 9.65 -7.99 -14.19
C ARG A 121 9.24 -6.59 -13.75
N SER A 122 9.76 -6.11 -12.62
CA SER A 122 9.57 -4.72 -12.20
C SER A 122 10.03 -3.82 -13.34
N CYS A 123 9.15 -2.98 -13.86
CA CYS A 123 9.53 -1.97 -14.84
C CYS A 123 10.40 -0.93 -14.12
N SER A 124 11.72 -1.12 -14.13
CA SER A 124 12.66 -0.03 -13.90
C SER A 124 12.77 0.73 -15.21
N ASN A 125 12.42 2.02 -15.21
CA ASN A 125 12.46 2.90 -16.37
C ASN A 125 13.82 2.85 -17.06
N ALA A 126 13.95 2.01 -18.09
CA ALA A 126 15.00 2.11 -19.07
C ALA A 126 14.58 3.21 -20.04
N THR A 127 15.27 4.35 -19.98
CA THR A 127 15.21 5.40 -20.99
C THR A 127 15.45 4.77 -22.35
N ALA A 128 14.38 4.65 -23.14
CA ALA A 128 14.49 4.22 -24.53
C ALA A 128 15.13 5.36 -25.32
N THR A 129 16.46 5.32 -25.43
CA THR A 129 17.16 6.04 -26.49
C THR A 129 16.75 5.39 -27.81
N ALA A 130 15.87 6.07 -28.55
CA ALA A 130 15.55 5.70 -29.92
C ALA A 130 16.82 5.81 -30.80
N PRO A 131 17.18 4.79 -31.60
CA PRO A 131 18.19 4.98 -32.63
C PRO A 131 17.61 5.89 -33.73
N ALA A 132 18.45 6.82 -34.17
CA ALA A 132 18.16 7.87 -35.12
C ALA A 132 17.66 7.36 -36.48
N ALA A 133 16.85 8.21 -37.11
CA ALA A 133 16.31 8.05 -38.45
C ALA A 133 17.36 7.67 -39.51
N ALA A 134 17.14 6.56 -40.21
CA ALA A 134 17.81 6.26 -41.47
C ALA A 134 16.98 6.87 -42.62
N SER A 135 17.51 7.93 -43.22
CA SER A 135 16.99 8.58 -44.41
C SER A 135 17.23 7.73 -45.68
N ARG A 136 16.18 7.60 -46.50
CA ARG A 136 16.11 7.32 -47.96
C ARG A 136 17.43 7.11 -48.73
N ARG A 137 17.48 6.06 -49.57
CA ARG A 137 17.41 6.14 -51.06
C ARG A 137 17.67 4.79 -51.78
N THR A 138 16.86 4.57 -52.83
CA THR A 138 17.13 3.92 -54.16
C THR A 138 17.57 2.44 -54.17
N TRP A 139 17.01 1.52 -54.96
CA TRP A 139 16.17 1.57 -56.17
C TRP A 139 14.97 0.62 -56.04
#